data_AF-A0A4P9YSR4-F1
#
_entry.id   AF-A0A4P9YSR4-F1
#
_cell.length_a   1.000
_cell.length_b   1.000
_cell.length_c   1.000
_cell.angle_alpha   90.00
_cell.angle_beta   90.00
_cell.angle_gamma   90.00
#
_symmetry.space_group_name_H-M   'P 1'
#
loop_
_entity.id
_entity.type
_entity.pdbx_description
1 polymer ?
#
loop_
_entity_poly.entity_id
_entity_poly.type
_entity_poly.pdbx_seq_one_letter_code
_entity_poly.pdbx_strand_id
1 'polypeptide(L)'
;ADYHEDHRLDAYKFLGAYMGAVTGLQLALLAQQESIAKDILNVTFDQDIDLTFGDGNTALHLAVFLGLHDVVTLLVERGANTLIKNGKGFTPVDVSDRPDVVALLRPPTDEHATATDA
;
A
#
# COMPACT_ATOMS: atom_id res chain seq x y z
N ALA A 1 -1.86 34.98 -31.18
CA ALA A 1 -3.04 34.15 -31.44
C ALA A 1 -2.91 32.95 -30.52
N ASP A 2 -3.80 32.92 -29.55
CA ASP A 2 -3.82 32.06 -28.37
C ASP A 2 -3.98 30.59 -28.80
N TYR A 3 -3.02 29.73 -28.45
CA TYR A 3 -3.19 28.29 -28.61
C TYR A 3 -4.06 27.81 -27.44
N HIS A 4 -5.37 27.78 -27.67
CA HIS A 4 -6.32 27.19 -26.73
C HIS A 4 -6.03 25.69 -26.56
N GLU A 5 -5.69 25.30 -25.33
CA GLU A 5 -5.38 23.95 -24.84
C GLU A 5 -6.56 22.94 -24.90
N ASP A 6 -7.52 23.10 -25.81
CA ASP A 6 -8.80 22.36 -25.73
C ASP A 6 -8.86 21.03 -26.48
N HIS A 7 -7.73 20.50 -26.93
CA HIS A 7 -7.64 19.13 -27.45
C HIS A 7 -6.55 18.32 -26.76
N ARG A 8 -6.43 18.44 -25.42
CA ARG A 8 -6.01 17.28 -24.63
C ARG A 8 -7.04 16.21 -24.85
N LEU A 9 -6.77 15.35 -25.84
CA LEU A 9 -7.50 14.13 -26.08
C LEU A 9 -7.60 13.43 -24.72
N ASP A 10 -8.82 13.31 -24.21
CA ASP A 10 -9.13 12.71 -22.92
C ASP A 10 -8.82 11.20 -22.95
N ALA A 11 -7.54 10.84 -23.04
CA ALA A 11 -7.06 9.51 -22.68
C ALA A 11 -7.55 9.14 -21.26
N TYR A 12 -7.84 10.16 -20.43
CA TYR A 12 -8.54 10.11 -19.15
C TYR A 12 -9.89 9.39 -19.17
N LYS A 13 -10.64 9.40 -20.27
CA LYS A 13 -11.92 8.69 -20.41
C LYS A 13 -11.77 7.24 -20.89
N PHE A 14 -10.65 6.89 -21.54
CA PHE A 14 -10.46 5.57 -22.15
C PHE A 14 -9.85 4.52 -21.20
N LEU A 15 -9.10 4.95 -20.16
CA LEU A 15 -8.45 4.05 -19.20
C LEU A 15 -9.15 3.88 -17.85
N GLY A 16 -10.26 4.58 -17.60
CA GLY A 16 -11.17 4.32 -16.47
C GLY A 16 -10.49 4.20 -15.09
N ALA A 17 -10.40 5.32 -14.38
CA ALA A 17 -9.72 5.54 -13.09
C ALA A 17 -8.23 5.93 -13.23
N TYR A 18 -7.98 7.24 -13.14
CA TYR A 18 -6.63 7.80 -13.02
C TYR A 18 -6.03 7.35 -11.68
N MET A 19 -5.12 6.38 -11.72
CA MET A 19 -4.41 5.86 -10.55
C MET A 19 -3.28 6.78 -10.06
N GLY A 20 -3.12 7.97 -10.65
CA GLY A 20 -2.03 8.89 -10.31
C GLY A 20 -0.65 8.35 -10.67
N ALA A 21 0.39 8.87 -10.02
CA ALA A 21 1.74 8.32 -10.12
C ALA A 21 1.81 6.98 -9.40
N VAL A 22 2.34 5.96 -10.07
CA VAL A 22 2.50 4.61 -9.52
C VAL A 22 3.98 4.21 -9.57
N THR A 23 4.48 3.57 -8.52
CA THR A 23 5.85 3.07 -8.45
C THR A 23 5.99 1.72 -9.14
N GLY A 24 7.23 1.32 -9.47
CA GLY A 24 7.51 -0.02 -10.02
C GLY A 24 7.06 -1.14 -9.09
N LEU A 25 7.20 -0.95 -7.77
CA LEU A 25 6.72 -1.90 -6.76
C LEU A 25 5.20 -2.05 -6.81
N GLN A 26 4.47 -0.94 -6.82
CA GLN A 26 3.00 -0.96 -6.89
C GLN A 26 2.49 -1.62 -8.18
N LEU A 27 3.15 -1.38 -9.31
CA LEU A 27 2.82 -2.06 -10.58
C LEU A 27 3.08 -3.58 -10.50
N ALA A 28 4.20 -4.00 -9.92
CA ALA A 28 4.50 -5.42 -9.75
C ALA A 28 3.45 -6.13 -8.89
N LEU A 29 2.97 -5.46 -7.84
CA LEU A 29 1.88 -5.96 -6.99
C LEU A 29 0.54 -6.02 -7.73
N LEU A 30 0.17 -4.98 -8.50
CA LEU A 30 -1.05 -4.98 -9.33
C LEU A 30 -1.04 -6.11 -10.36
N ALA A 31 0.14 -6.42 -10.90
CA ALA A 31 0.36 -7.55 -11.81
C ALA A 31 0.47 -8.91 -11.09
N GLN A 32 0.39 -8.94 -9.75
CA GLN A 32 0.58 -10.11 -8.89
C GLN A 32 1.91 -10.86 -9.17
N GLN A 33 2.95 -10.12 -9.54
CA GLN A 33 4.29 -10.67 -9.78
C GLN A 33 5.11 -10.61 -8.49
N GLU A 34 4.83 -11.53 -7.57
CA GLU A 34 5.41 -11.54 -6.23
C GLU A 34 6.94 -11.55 -6.22
N SER A 35 7.58 -12.35 -7.09
CA SER A 35 9.04 -12.40 -7.20
C SER A 35 9.63 -11.04 -7.58
N ILE A 36 9.03 -10.37 -8.57
CA ILE A 36 9.51 -9.06 -9.03
C ILE A 36 9.21 -8.00 -7.97
N ALA A 37 8.07 -8.08 -7.28
CA ALA A 37 7.76 -7.18 -6.18
C ALA A 37 8.79 -7.32 -5.05
N LYS A 38 9.18 -8.54 -4.68
CA LYS A 38 10.25 -8.79 -3.69
C LYS A 38 11.60 -8.23 -4.17
N ASP A 39 11.97 -8.45 -5.43
CA ASP A 39 13.22 -7.93 -5.99
C ASP A 39 13.27 -6.40 -6.00
N ILE A 40 12.16 -5.74 -6.39
CA ILE A 40 12.05 -4.28 -6.38
C ILE A 40 12.07 -3.76 -4.95
N LEU A 41 11.29 -4.36 -4.04
CA LEU A 41 11.29 -3.97 -2.64
C LEU A 41 12.69 -4.10 -2.06
N ASN A 42 13.44 -5.13 -2.45
CA ASN A 42 14.80 -5.34 -1.97
C ASN A 42 15.75 -4.17 -2.26
N VAL A 43 15.53 -3.44 -3.36
CA VAL A 43 16.34 -2.29 -3.80
C VAL A 43 15.64 -0.93 -3.61
N THR A 44 14.43 -0.91 -3.07
CA THR A 44 13.65 0.32 -2.82
C THR A 44 14.23 1.07 -1.62
N PHE A 45 14.32 2.40 -1.72
CA PHE A 45 14.74 3.25 -0.60
C PHE A 45 13.65 3.33 0.47
N ASP A 46 14.03 3.34 1.75
CA ASP A 46 13.09 3.32 2.86
C ASP A 46 12.08 4.49 2.82
N GLN A 47 12.53 5.67 2.38
CA GLN A 47 11.69 6.86 2.21
C GLN A 47 10.57 6.71 1.15
N ASP A 48 10.68 5.73 0.25
CA ASP A 48 9.75 5.52 -0.86
C ASP A 48 8.72 4.40 -0.58
N ILE A 49 8.87 3.66 0.54
CA ILE A 49 8.03 2.50 0.88
C ILE A 49 6.55 2.89 1.04
N ASP A 50 6.31 4.05 1.65
CA ASP A 50 4.99 4.55 2.00
C ASP A 50 4.36 5.45 0.93
N LEU A 51 4.99 5.55 -0.26
CA LEU A 51 4.42 6.31 -1.37
C LEU A 51 3.01 5.81 -1.69
N THR A 52 2.10 6.77 -1.88
CA THR A 52 0.68 6.50 -2.15
C THR A 52 0.36 6.64 -3.63
N PHE A 53 -0.59 5.84 -4.11
CA PHE A 53 -1.16 5.94 -5.45
C PHE A 53 -2.69 5.87 -5.41
N GLY A 54 -3.32 6.32 -6.49
CA GLY A 54 -4.77 6.38 -6.64
C GLY A 54 -5.42 7.12 -5.48
N ASP A 55 -6.40 6.48 -4.85
CA ASP A 55 -7.12 6.98 -3.67
C ASP A 55 -6.28 6.84 -2.38
N GLY A 56 -5.02 7.28 -2.38
CA GLY A 56 -4.15 7.27 -1.19
C GLY A 56 -3.68 5.89 -0.72
N ASN A 57 -3.72 4.86 -1.56
CA ASN A 57 -3.29 3.51 -1.17
C ASN A 57 -1.77 3.39 -1.21
N THR A 58 -1.18 2.70 -0.24
CA THR A 58 0.25 2.34 -0.23
C THR A 58 0.47 0.95 -0.83
N ALA A 59 1.74 0.56 -1.05
CA ALA A 59 2.08 -0.82 -1.41
C ALA A 59 1.59 -1.84 -0.37
N LEU A 60 1.58 -1.47 0.92
CA LEU A 60 1.10 -2.32 2.00
C LEU A 60 -0.41 -2.56 1.94
N HIS A 61 -1.23 -1.54 1.63
CA HIS A 61 -2.67 -1.74 1.40
C HIS A 61 -2.91 -2.81 0.33
N LEU A 62 -2.17 -2.72 -0.77
CA LEU A 62 -2.33 -3.62 -1.90
C LEU A 62 -1.84 -5.04 -1.59
N ALA A 63 -0.67 -5.18 -0.96
CA ALA A 63 -0.13 -6.49 -0.56
C ALA A 63 -1.07 -7.23 0.39
N VAL A 64 -1.68 -6.50 1.34
CA VAL A 64 -2.65 -7.05 2.29
C VAL A 64 -3.94 -7.45 1.59
N PHE A 65 -4.50 -6.57 0.77
CA PHE A 65 -5.73 -6.86 0.00
C PHE A 65 -5.58 -8.07 -0.92
N LEU A 66 -4.39 -8.25 -1.53
CA LEU A 66 -4.08 -9.39 -2.40
C LEU A 66 -3.69 -10.66 -1.63
N GLY A 67 -3.51 -10.59 -0.31
CA GLY A 67 -3.09 -11.74 0.51
C GLY A 67 -1.66 -12.21 0.24
N LEU A 68 -0.77 -11.31 -0.19
CA LEU A 68 0.64 -11.61 -0.50
C LEU A 68 1.49 -11.61 0.79
N HIS A 69 1.32 -12.63 1.63
CA HIS A 69 1.88 -12.71 2.99
C HIS A 69 3.36 -12.39 3.06
N ASP A 70 4.19 -13.00 2.21
CA ASP A 70 5.63 -12.76 2.24
C ASP A 70 6.00 -11.30 1.91
N VAL A 71 5.26 -10.67 1.00
CA VAL A 71 5.45 -9.25 0.66
C VAL A 71 5.00 -8.37 1.82
N VAL A 72 3.88 -8.71 2.47
CA VAL A 72 3.40 -7.99 3.66
C VAL A 72 4.45 -8.04 4.76
N THR A 73 4.99 -9.23 5.06
CA THR A 73 6.08 -9.39 6.04
C THR A 73 7.28 -8.54 5.66
N LEU A 74 7.74 -8.62 4.41
CA LEU A 74 8.91 -7.86 3.97
C LEU A 74 8.68 -6.34 4.03
N LEU A 75 7.49 -5.85 3.68
CA LEU A 75 7.15 -4.43 3.81
C LEU A 75 7.19 -3.97 5.26
N VAL A 76 6.63 -4.76 6.19
CA VAL A 76 6.64 -4.46 7.63
C VAL A 76 8.06 -4.49 8.19
N GLU A 77 8.88 -5.48 7.82
CA GLU A 77 10.29 -5.57 8.20
C GLU A 77 11.11 -4.38 7.70
N ARG A 78 10.74 -3.82 6.55
CA ARG A 78 11.32 -2.60 5.98
C ARG A 78 10.78 -1.31 6.58
N GLY A 79 9.89 -1.39 7.57
CA GLY A 79 9.37 -0.23 8.29
C GLY A 79 8.19 0.46 7.60
N ALA A 80 7.46 -0.22 6.71
CA ALA A 80 6.23 0.32 6.13
C ALA A 80 5.23 0.73 7.21
N ASN A 81 4.64 1.91 7.07
CA ASN A 81 3.71 2.43 8.06
C ASN A 81 2.34 1.74 7.96
N THR A 82 2.00 0.97 8.99
CA THR A 82 0.74 0.21 9.10
C THR A 82 -0.48 1.07 9.46
N LEU A 83 -0.31 2.39 9.67
CA LEU A 83 -1.35 3.31 10.14
C LEU A 83 -1.80 4.32 9.07
N ILE A 84 -1.19 4.35 7.89
CA ILE A 84 -1.60 5.24 6.80
C ILE A 84 -3.01 4.90 6.37
N LYS A 85 -3.89 5.91 6.29
CA LYS A 85 -5.25 5.74 5.79
C LYS A 85 -5.33 6.11 4.33
N ASN A 86 -5.96 5.26 3.51
CA ASN A 86 -6.32 5.60 2.15
C ASN A 86 -7.49 6.61 2.12
N GLY A 87 -7.92 7.03 0.93
CA GLY A 87 -8.99 8.01 0.73
C GLY A 87 -10.37 7.56 1.20
N LYS A 88 -10.57 6.26 1.47
CA LYS A 88 -11.75 5.71 2.14
C LYS A 88 -11.64 5.70 3.67
N GLY A 89 -10.50 6.12 4.22
CA GLY A 89 -10.21 6.12 5.65
C GLY A 89 -9.74 4.79 6.22
N PHE A 90 -9.43 3.81 5.37
CA PHE A 90 -8.97 2.48 5.78
C PHE A 90 -7.45 2.43 5.89
N THR A 91 -6.94 1.82 6.94
CA THR A 91 -5.54 1.41 7.08
C THR A 91 -5.28 0.09 6.34
N PRO A 92 -4.01 -0.32 6.15
CA PRO A 92 -3.71 -1.63 5.55
C PRO A 92 -4.35 -2.80 6.29
N VAL A 93 -4.46 -2.76 7.63
CA VAL A 93 -5.11 -3.84 8.37
C VAL A 93 -6.63 -3.87 8.15
N ASP A 94 -7.26 -2.72 7.91
CA ASP A 94 -8.71 -2.63 7.66
C ASP A 94 -9.13 -3.23 6.32
N VAL A 95 -8.20 -3.41 5.37
CA VAL A 95 -8.45 -4.07 4.08
C VAL A 95 -8.10 -5.56 4.10
N SER A 96 -7.83 -6.13 5.29
CA SER A 96 -7.56 -7.56 5.48
C SER A 96 -8.77 -8.31 6.03
N ASP A 97 -9.13 -9.42 5.39
CA ASP A 97 -10.09 -10.39 5.94
C ASP A 97 -9.39 -11.56 6.67
N ARG A 98 -8.05 -11.53 6.77
CA ARG A 98 -7.24 -12.67 7.20
C ARG A 98 -6.66 -12.49 8.61
N PRO A 99 -6.96 -13.38 9.57
CA PRO A 99 -6.51 -13.24 10.95
C PRO A 99 -4.98 -13.23 11.14
N ASP A 100 -4.25 -13.99 10.33
CA ASP A 100 -2.79 -14.08 10.35
C ASP A 100 -2.13 -12.77 9.94
N VAL A 101 -2.61 -12.14 8.86
CA VAL A 101 -2.14 -10.82 8.41
C VAL A 101 -2.54 -9.73 9.41
N VAL A 102 -3.73 -9.80 9.98
CA VAL A 102 -4.17 -8.85 11.02
C VAL A 102 -3.26 -8.92 12.25
N ALA A 103 -2.86 -10.12 12.67
CA ALA A 103 -1.93 -10.29 13.79
C ALA A 103 -0.54 -9.72 13.48
N LEU A 104 -0.06 -9.84 12.24
CA LEU A 104 1.22 -9.29 11.80
C LEU A 104 1.25 -7.76 11.78
N LEU A 105 0.15 -7.12 11.42
CA LEU A 105 0.07 -5.66 11.26
C LEU A 105 -0.30 -4.92 12.54
N ARG A 106 -0.92 -5.61 13.50
CA ARG A 106 -1.22 -5.02 14.80
C ARG A 106 0.09 -4.81 15.56
N PRO A 107 0.31 -3.63 16.16
CA PRO A 107 1.40 -3.48 17.12
C PRO A 107 1.20 -4.52 18.23
N PRO A 108 2.29 -5.04 18.84
CA PRO A 108 2.17 -5.91 19.99
C PRO A 108 1.36 -5.16 21.05
N THR A 109 0.13 -5.62 21.26
CA THR A 109 -0.68 -5.15 22.37
C THR A 109 0.03 -5.66 23.61
N ASP A 110 0.55 -4.75 24.44
CA ASP A 110 1.05 -5.08 25.77
C ASP A 110 -0.10 -5.66 26.61
N GLU A 111 -0.43 -6.92 26.38
CA GLU A 111 -1.38 -7.71 27.14
C GLU A 111 -0.85 -8.05 28.55
N HIS A 112 0.26 -7.42 28.96
CA HIS A 112 0.85 -7.52 30.30
C HIS A 112 0.86 -6.17 31.06
N ALA A 113 0.31 -5.08 30.52
CA ALA A 113 0.26 -3.78 31.21
C ALA A 113 -1.03 -3.53 32.03
N THR A 114 -1.87 -4.54 32.27
CA THR A 114 -3.05 -4.43 33.15
C THR A 114 -3.04 -5.48 34.27
N ALA A 115 -1.90 -5.61 34.94
CA ALA A 115 -1.85 -6.18 36.27
C ALA A 115 -0.90 -5.34 37.11
N THR A 116 -1.44 -4.33 37.79
CA THR A 116 -0.99 -3.68 39.06
C THR A 116 -1.40 -2.20 39.04
N ASP A 117 -2.63 -1.91 39.47
CA ASP A 117 -2.98 -0.87 40.46
C ASP A 117 -4.48 -0.53 40.38
N ALA A 118 -5.26 -1.16 41.28
CA ALA A 118 -6.37 -0.58 42.06
C ALA A 118 -7.00 -1.68 42.93
#